data_AF-A0A383D5R5-F1
#
_entry.id   AF-A0A383D5R5-F1
#
_cell.length_a   1.000
_cell.length_b   1.000
_cell.length_c   1.000
_cell.angle_alpha   90.00
_cell.angle_beta   90.00
_cell.angle_gamma   90.00
#
_symmetry.space_group_name_H-M   'P 1'
#
loop_
_entity.id
_entity.type
_entity.pdbx_description
1 polymer ?
#
loop_
_entity_poly.entity_id
_entity_poly.type
_entity_poly.pdbx_seq_one_letter_code
_entity_poly.pdbx_strand_id
1 'polypeptide(L)' 'MEYLGEYKDGKKHGKGRYTWSDGGIYIGNWKDGKEHGHGTYTSPVGT' A
#
# COMPACT_ATOMS: atom_id res chain seq x y z
N MET A 1 7.43 -4.94 -6.72
CA MET A 1 6.39 -4.18 -6.02
C MET A 1 5.01 -4.55 -6.53
N GLU A 2 4.06 -4.77 -5.63
CA GLU A 2 2.69 -5.22 -5.95
C GLU A 2 1.68 -4.38 -5.16
N TYR A 3 0.57 -3.99 -5.79
CA TYR A 3 -0.56 -3.36 -5.11
C TYR A 3 -1.82 -4.20 -5.31
N LEU A 4 -2.46 -4.53 -4.20
CA LEU A 4 -3.75 -5.21 -4.14
C LEU A 4 -4.75 -4.28 -3.46
N GLY A 5 -5.68 -3.73 -4.22
CA GLY A 5 -6.67 -2.80 -3.71
C GLY A 5 -7.43 -2.10 -4.83
N GLU A 6 -8.19 -1.09 -4.44
CA GLU A 6 -9.03 -0.37 -5.39
C GLU A 6 -8.20 0.62 -6.23
N TYR A 7 -8.67 0.86 -7.44
CA TYR A 7 -8.14 1.88 -8.33
C TYR A 7 -9.27 2.83 -8.73
N LYS A 8 -8.94 4.12 -8.80
CA LYS A 8 -9.80 5.18 -9.30
C LYS A 8 -8.98 6.04 -10.25
N ASP A 9 -9.49 6.27 -11.46
CA ASP A 9 -8.80 7.05 -12.49
C ASP A 9 -7.37 6.57 -12.78
N GLY A 10 -7.17 5.24 -12.77
CA GLY A 10 -5.86 4.61 -12.96
C GLY A 10 -4.88 4.74 -11.78
N LYS A 11 -5.32 5.30 -10.65
CA LYS A 11 -4.51 5.52 -9.45
C LYS A 11 -5.01 4.69 -8.28
N LYS A 12 -4.11 4.25 -7.39
CA LYS A 12 -4.46 3.55 -6.15
C LYS A 12 -5.41 4.42 -5.32
N HIS A 13 -6.53 3.84 -4.89
CA HIS A 13 -7.56 4.51 -4.12
C HIS A 13 -8.18 3.53 -3.11
N GLY A 14 -8.92 4.06 -2.13
CA GLY A 14 -9.67 3.22 -1.19
C GLY A 14 -8.76 2.40 -0.28
N LYS A 15 -9.18 1.20 0.12
CA LYS A 15 -8.34 0.33 0.95
C LYS A 15 -7.42 -0.52 0.07
N GLY A 16 -6.15 -0.64 0.48
CA GLY A 16 -5.18 -1.39 -0.30
C GLY A 16 -3.98 -1.88 0.50
N ARG A 17 -3.43 -2.99 0.02
CA ARG A 17 -2.17 -3.58 0.46
C ARG A 17 -1.11 -3.32 -0.60
N TYR A 18 0.01 -2.75 -0.19
CA TYR A 18 1.18 -2.56 -1.05
C TYR A 18 2.36 -3.35 -0.50
N THR A 19 3.00 -4.13 -1.37
CA THR A 19 4.22 -4.88 -1.07
C THR A 19 5.37 -4.23 -1.81
N TRP A 20 6.34 -3.71 -1.07
CA TRP A 20 7.60 -3.22 -1.63
C TRP A 20 8.50 -4.38 -2.04
N SER A 21 9.47 -4.10 -2.91
CA SER A 21 10.38 -5.13 -3.42
C SER A 21 11.37 -5.65 -2.37
N ASP A 22 11.58 -4.90 -1.28
CA ASP A 22 12.37 -5.30 -0.10
C ASP A 22 11.58 -6.23 0.85
N GLY A 23 10.29 -6.48 0.57
CA GLY A 23 9.40 -7.29 1.41
C GLY A 23 8.62 -6.49 2.45
N GLY A 24 8.80 -5.16 2.52
CA GLY A 24 7.94 -4.32 3.33
C GLY A 24 6.48 -4.41 2.87
N ILE A 25 5.54 -4.29 3.79
CA ILE A 25 4.11 -4.35 3.49
C ILE A 25 3.40 -3.18 4.15
N TYR A 26 2.55 -2.47 3.41
CA TYR A 26 1.65 -1.46 3.95
C TYR A 26 0.21 -1.85 3.67
N ILE A 27 -0.62 -1.77 4.69
CA ILE A 27 -2.05 -2.03 4.60
C ILE A 27 -2.76 -0.79 5.14
N GLY A 28 -3.45 -0.05 4.29
CA GLY A 28 -4.07 1.20 4.69
C GLY A 28 -4.94 1.81 3.62
N ASN A 29 -5.32 3.06 3.81
CA ASN A 29 -6.08 3.78 2.80
C ASN A 29 -5.14 4.44 1.78
N TRP A 30 -5.67 4.64 0.58
CA TRP A 30 -4.99 5.20 -0.57
C TRP A 30 -5.85 6.28 -1.20
N LYS A 31 -5.23 7.35 -1.67
CA LYS A 31 -5.88 8.44 -2.37
C LYS A 31 -4.94 9.00 -3.42
N ASP A 32 -5.43 9.11 -4.66
CA ASP A 32 -4.69 9.65 -5.81
C ASP A 32 -3.30 9.02 -6.01
N GLY A 33 -3.17 7.71 -5.73
CA GLY A 33 -1.95 6.95 -5.91
C GLY A 33 -1.00 6.97 -4.71
N LYS A 34 -1.36 7.66 -3.63
CA LYS A 34 -0.54 7.83 -2.42
C LYS A 34 -1.20 7.20 -1.20
N GLU A 35 -0.38 6.81 -0.24
CA GLU A 35 -0.82 6.39 1.09
C GLU A 35 -1.57 7.55 1.74
N HIS A 36 -2.72 7.25 2.34
CA HIS A 36 -3.59 8.25 2.94
C HIS A 36 -4.26 7.72 4.22
N GLY A 37 -4.49 8.60 5.18
CA GLY A 37 -5.16 8.25 6.43
C GLY A 37 -4.38 7.23 7.27
N HIS A 38 -5.12 6.38 7.97
CA HIS A 38 -4.53 5.33 8.81
C HIS A 38 -4.16 4.09 8.00
N GLY A 39 -3.02 3.52 8.35
CA GLY A 39 -2.54 2.25 7.83
C GLY A 39 -1.48 1.65 8.75
N THR A 40 -1.19 0.38 8.54
CA THR A 40 -0.14 -0.36 9.24
C THR A 40 0.98 -0.63 8.26
N TYR A 41 2.20 -0.23 8.62
CA TYR A 41 3.42 -0.63 7.92
C TYR A 41 4.08 -1.76 8.70
N THR A 42 4.35 -2.85 8.01
CA THR A 42 5.18 -3.96 8.48
C THR A 42 6.53 -3.84 7.78
N SER A 43 7.58 -3.57 8.56
CA SER A 43 8.94 -3.62 8.07
C SER A 43 9.26 -5.02 7.53
N PRO A 44 10.03 -5.14 6.44
CA PRO A 44 10.58 -6.44 6.07
C PRO A 44 11.35 -7.00 7.26
N VAL A 45 11.22 -8.30 7.52
CA VAL A 45 11.98 -8.91 8.61
C VAL A 45 13.46 -8.78 8.25
N GLY A 46 14.17 -7.95 9.01
CA GLY A 46 15.62 -7.85 8.94
C GLY A 46 16.20 -9.19 9.36
N THR A 47 17.13 -9.71 8.57
CA THR A 47 17.86 -10.95 8.85
C THR A 47 18.74 -10.79 10.07
#